data_AF-Q2PUH0-F1
#
_entry.id   AF-Q2PUH0-F1
#
_cell.length_a   1.000
_cell.length_b   1.000
_cell.length_c   1.000
_cell.angle_alpha   90.00
_cell.angle_beta   90.00
_cell.angle_gamma   90.00
#
_symmetry.space_group_name_H-M   'P 1'
#
loop_
_entity.id
_entity.type
_entity.pdbx_description
1 polymer ?
#
loop_
_entity_poly.entity_id
_entity_poly.type
_entity_poly.pdbx_seq_one_letter_code
_entity_poly.pdbx_strand_id
1 'polypeptide(L)' 'VNSTTLKDELILQGNDLEAVSQSAAFIQQSTKVKNKDIRKFLDGIYVSERGTVVKDE' A
#
# COMPACT_ATOMS: atom_id res chain seq x y z
N VAL A 1 1.85 -6.62 9.57
CA VAL A 1 1.85 -8.10 9.46
C VAL A 1 2.27 -8.41 8.03
N ASN A 2 3.34 -9.17 7.81
CA ASN A 2 3.72 -9.54 6.45
C ASN A 2 2.68 -10.52 5.91
N SER A 3 2.32 -10.37 4.64
CA SER A 3 1.49 -11.35 3.95
C SER A 3 2.21 -12.71 4.00
N THR A 4 1.50 -13.74 4.46
CA THR A 4 2.00 -15.13 4.49
C THR A 4 1.91 -15.81 3.12
N THR A 5 1.11 -15.24 2.22
CA THR A 5 0.66 -15.88 0.99
C THR A 5 1.38 -15.33 -0.24
N LEU A 6 1.73 -14.04 -0.22
CA LEU A 6 2.37 -13.31 -1.30
C LEU A 6 3.58 -12.54 -0.78
N LYS A 7 4.72 -12.78 -1.42
CA LYS A 7 5.98 -12.10 -1.11
C LYS A 7 5.90 -10.63 -1.55
N ASP A 8 6.52 -9.72 -0.80
CA ASP A 8 6.62 -8.29 -1.08
C ASP A 8 5.28 -7.53 -1.08
N GLU A 9 4.30 -8.03 -0.31
CA GLU A 9 2.99 -7.41 -0.11
C GLU A 9 2.78 -6.98 1.35
N LEU A 10 2.25 -5.77 1.53
CA LEU A 10 1.83 -5.22 2.82
C LEU A 10 0.32 -5.07 2.85
N ILE A 11 -0.31 -5.74 3.81
CA ILE A 11 -1.76 -5.66 4.02
C ILE A 11 -2.05 -4.65 5.14
N LEU A 12 -2.85 -3.62 4.82
CA LEU A 12 -3.38 -2.64 5.78
C LEU A 12 -4.86 -2.92 6.00
N GLN A 13 -5.25 -3.12 7.25
CA GLN A 13 -6.63 -3.40 7.64
C GLN A 13 -7.00 -2.55 8.85
N GLY A 14 -8.27 -2.16 8.91
CA GLY A 14 -8.84 -1.39 10.00
C GLY A 14 -10.32 -1.14 9.75
N ASN A 15 -11.05 -0.81 10.81
CA ASN A 15 -12.50 -0.57 10.73
C ASN A 15 -12.82 0.78 10.09
N ASP A 16 -11.93 1.77 10.26
CA ASP A 16 -12.09 3.11 9.68
C ASP A 16 -11.37 3.20 8.33
N LEU A 17 -12.16 3.36 7.27
CA LEU A 17 -11.69 3.45 5.89
C LEU A 17 -10.81 4.69 5.66
N GLU A 18 -11.12 5.82 6.28
CA GLU A 18 -10.37 7.06 6.08
C GLU A 18 -8.98 6.95 6.69
N ALA A 19 -8.92 6.47 7.94
CA ALA A 19 -7.66 6.24 8.63
C ALA A 19 -6.76 5.23 7.91
N VAL A 20 -7.32 4.12 7.40
CA VAL A 20 -6.58 3.11 6.64
C VAL A 20 -6.10 3.69 5.31
N SER A 21 -6.95 4.42 4.60
CA SER A 21 -6.59 5.04 3.31
C SER A 21 -5.52 6.11 3.47
N GLN A 22 -5.61 6.93 4.51
CA GLN A 22 -4.62 7.97 4.80
C GLN A 22 -3.27 7.35 5.20
N SER A 23 -3.29 6.27 6.00
CA SER A 23 -2.08 5.52 6.35
C SER A 23 -1.38 4.94 5.12
N ALA A 24 -2.15 4.35 4.18
CA ALA A 24 -1.62 3.86 2.91
C ALA A 24 -0.96 4.99 2.08
N ALA A 25 -1.60 6.16 2.02
CA ALA A 25 -1.07 7.32 1.32
C ALA A 25 0.25 7.83 1.94
N PHE A 26 0.37 7.84 3.27
CA PHE A 26 1.60 8.26 3.94
C PHE A 26 2.77 7.32 3.67
N ILE A 27 2.53 6.00 3.62
CA ILE A 27 3.57 5.01 3.28
C ILE A 27 4.08 5.25 1.85
N GLN A 28 3.17 5.44 0.89
CA GLN A 28 3.54 5.74 -0.49
C GLN A 28 4.36 7.04 -0.61
N GLN A 29 3.91 8.12 0.06
CA GLN A 29 4.62 9.39 0.03
C GLN A 29 6.03 9.29 0.64
N SER A 30 6.17 8.50 1.69
CA SER A 30 7.45 8.30 2.40
C SER A 30 8.48 7.54 1.55
N THR A 31 8.03 6.65 0.66
CA THR A 31 8.89 5.80 -0.18
C THR A 31 9.14 6.37 -1.58
N LYS A 32 8.59 7.55 -1.89
CA LYS A 32 8.76 8.18 -3.21
C LYS A 32 10.21 8.57 -3.47
N VAL A 33 10.74 8.12 -4.61
CA VAL A 33 12.07 8.47 -5.10
C VAL A 33 12.20 10.00 -5.26
N LYS A 34 13.31 10.56 -4.76
CA LYS A 34 13.65 12.00 -4.86
C LYS A 34 14.90 12.19 -5.72
N ASN A 35 14.95 13.33 -6.42
CA ASN A 35 16.13 13.79 -7.17
C ASN A 35 16.61 12.82 -8.28
N LYS A 36 15.70 12.03 -8.85
CA LYS A 36 15.91 11.10 -9.99
C LYS A 36 14.69 11.14 -10.92
N ASP A 37 14.84 10.63 -12.16
CA ASP A 37 13.70 10.47 -13.07
C ASP A 37 12.80 9.31 -12.61
N ILE A 38 11.62 9.65 -12.13
CA ILE A 38 10.61 8.72 -11.62
C ILE A 38 10.10 7.71 -12.66
N ARG A 39 10.30 7.98 -13.96
CA ARG A 39 9.91 7.04 -15.04
C ARG A 39 10.92 5.93 -15.23
N LYS A 40 12.15 6.13 -14.74
CA LYS A 40 13.22 5.12 -14.80
C LYS A 40 13.36 4.39 -13.46
N PHE A 41 13.24 5.11 -12.36
CA PHE A 41 13.28 4.59 -11.00
C PHE A 41 11.85 4.50 -10.47
N LEU A 42 11.18 3.38 -10.79
CA LEU A 42 9.79 3.11 -10.41
C LEU A 42 9.65 2.55 -9.00
N ASP A 43 10.75 2.48 -8.24
CA ASP A 43 10.79 1.99 -6.87
C ASP A 43 9.81 2.76 -5.97
N GLY A 44 9.08 2.03 -5.14
CA GLY A 44 8.09 2.59 -4.24
C GLY A 44 7.10 1.52 -3.78
N ILE A 45 6.26 1.87 -2.81
CA ILE A 45 5.15 1.03 -2.37
C ILE A 45 3.86 1.61 -2.95
N TYR A 46 3.07 0.77 -3.63
CA TYR A 46 1.85 1.15 -4.32
C TYR A 46 0.66 0.34 -3.82
N VAL A 47 -0.55 0.91 -3.95
CA VAL A 47 -1.79 0.21 -3.62
C VAL A 47 -2.15 -0.73 -4.77
N SER A 48 -2.13 -2.04 -4.52
CA SER A 48 -2.52 -3.08 -5.48
C SER A 48 -4.03 -3.25 -5.57
N GLU A 49 -4.70 -3.42 -4.43
CA GLU A 49 -6.13 -3.68 -4.32
C GLU A 49 -6.74 -2.87 -3.16
N ARG A 50 -8.04 -2.57 -3.28
CA ARG A 50 -8.87 -2.04 -2.18
C ARG A 50 -10.09 -2.93 -2.02
N GLY A 51 -10.38 -3.34 -0.79
CA GLY A 51 -11.50 -4.20 -0.50
C GLY A 51 -11.75 -4.33 1.00
N THR A 52 -12.78 -5.09 1.33
CA THR A 52 -13.11 -5.48 2.71
C THR A 52 -12.37 -6.76 3.09
N VAL A 53 -12.13 -6.94 4.39
CA VAL A 53 -11.45 -8.13 4.91
C VAL A 53 -12.34 -9.37 4.75
N VAL A 54 -13.64 -9.20 4.95
CA VAL A 54 -14.65 -10.23 4.69
C VAL A 54 -15.13 -10.04 3.25
N LYS A 55 -15.02 -11.10 2.45
CA LYS A 55 -15.62 -11.15 1.12
C LYS A 55 -17.02 -11.71 1.25
N ASP A 56 -18.01 -11.03 0.68
CA ASP A 56 -19.34 -11.61 0.50
C ASP A 56 -19.21 -12.73 -0.54
N GLU A 57 -19.71 -13.93 -0.23
CA GLU A 57 -19.64 -15.13 -1.09
C GLU A 57 -20.35 -14.95 -2.43
#